data_AF-A0A8H6AAS2-F1
#
_entry.id   AF-A0A8H6AAS2-F1
#
_cell.length_a   1.000
_cell.length_b   1.000
_cell.length_c   1.000
_cell.angle_alpha   90.00
_cell.angle_beta   90.00
_cell.angle_gamma   90.00
#
_symmetry.space_group_name_H-M   'P 1'
#
loop_
_entity.id
_entity.type
_entity.pdbx_description
1 polymer ?
#
loop_
_entity_poly.entity_id
_entity_poly.type
_entity_poly.pdbx_seq_one_letter_code
_entity_poly.pdbx_strand_id
1 'polypeptide(L)'
;MRYEEPDIATTLKGETKVYETPDEAALQKWLDSTFTFIVTGIPDAEELQRNGQRIELATLYYIPHSRACPPCTSLHHRRSIVQACNGKGITVATSVHAAYSLGLMKHANPLSNTPRYTTVNSFNLRDYLPAPYNKSAAANYPTIIPFTIDLPADFSQLAQALNHRCRNGVGAYNSFLVGMARTPKAEAAPVPTDACVSSLGVIEKYLQRSNGNTVTVKDYKIVLDVVLGIDASLLSTFKDQLRLVYSFNDGVYEYEEPTKITEYLNHVAKVLNEELLGSAAV
;
A
#
# COMPACT_ATOMS: atom_id res chain seq x y z
N MET A 1 -1.15 -13.17 -19.84
CA MET A 1 -0.16 -12.19 -19.32
C MET A 1 0.36 -11.22 -20.38
N ARG A 2 1.19 -11.61 -21.37
CA ARG A 2 1.80 -10.65 -22.34
C ARG A 2 0.81 -9.85 -23.21
N TYR A 3 -0.34 -10.44 -23.53
CA TYR A 3 -1.42 -9.75 -24.26
C TYR A 3 -2.37 -8.97 -23.34
N GLU A 4 -2.24 -9.13 -22.02
CA GLU A 4 -3.15 -8.57 -21.02
C GLU A 4 -2.48 -7.45 -20.21
N GLU A 5 -1.14 -7.41 -20.16
CA GLU A 5 -0.33 -6.44 -19.39
C GLU A 5 0.88 -5.86 -20.18
N PRO A 6 0.67 -5.18 -21.34
CA PRO A 6 1.75 -4.65 -22.18
C PRO A 6 2.76 -3.72 -21.49
N ASP A 7 2.40 -2.99 -20.42
CA ASP A 7 3.33 -2.11 -19.70
C ASP A 7 4.57 -2.85 -19.19
N ILE A 8 4.41 -4.11 -18.78
CA ILE A 8 5.50 -4.98 -18.30
C ILE A 8 6.51 -5.29 -19.42
N ALA A 9 6.09 -5.21 -20.68
CA ALA A 9 6.91 -5.46 -21.86
C ALA A 9 7.24 -4.17 -22.65
N THR A 10 7.05 -2.99 -22.05
CA THR A 10 7.47 -1.71 -22.65
C THR A 10 8.87 -1.32 -22.24
N THR A 11 9.63 -0.74 -23.16
CA THR A 11 10.92 -0.08 -22.90
C THR A 11 10.76 1.44 -23.06
N LEU A 12 11.60 2.21 -22.36
CA LEU A 12 11.61 3.67 -22.50
C LEU A 12 12.58 4.09 -23.61
N LYS A 13 12.09 4.87 -24.57
CA LYS A 13 12.90 5.54 -25.60
C LYS A 13 12.68 7.05 -25.49
N GLY A 14 13.55 7.72 -24.74
CA GLY A 14 13.34 9.11 -24.34
C GLY A 14 12.14 9.21 -23.37
N GLU A 15 11.17 10.07 -23.67
CA GLU A 15 9.92 10.22 -22.89
C GLU A 15 8.79 9.30 -23.38
N THR A 16 9.05 8.45 -24.38
CA THR A 16 8.02 7.60 -25.00
C THR A 16 8.17 6.16 -24.52
N LYS A 17 7.07 5.56 -24.05
CA LYS A 17 6.98 4.11 -23.84
C LYS A 17 6.83 3.41 -25.20
N VAL A 18 7.77 2.52 -25.51
CA VAL A 18 7.79 1.75 -26.76
C VAL A 18 7.46 0.29 -26.44
N TYR A 19 6.44 -0.24 -27.11
CA TYR A 19 6.09 -1.66 -27.05
C TYR A 19 6.52 -2.31 -28.37
N GLU A 20 7.59 -3.10 -28.32
CA GLU A 20 7.96 -3.96 -29.43
C GLU A 20 7.38 -5.35 -29.16
N THR A 21 6.91 -6.04 -30.21
CA THR A 21 6.43 -7.42 -30.08
C THR A 21 7.62 -8.37 -30.26
N PRO A 22 8.26 -8.88 -29.19
CA PRO A 22 9.36 -9.83 -29.34
C PRO A 22 8.91 -11.12 -30.02
N ASP A 23 9.76 -11.65 -30.89
CA ASP A 23 9.68 -13.03 -31.36
C ASP A 23 9.94 -14.02 -30.20
N GLU A 24 9.86 -15.32 -30.47
CA GLU A 24 10.00 -16.37 -29.46
C GLU A 24 11.36 -16.31 -28.75
N ALA A 25 12.44 -16.01 -29.47
CA ALA A 25 13.79 -15.90 -28.92
C ALA A 25 13.93 -14.66 -28.03
N ALA A 26 13.39 -13.51 -28.48
CA ALA A 26 13.40 -12.28 -27.72
C ALA A 26 12.47 -12.37 -26.49
N LEU A 27 11.38 -13.14 -26.56
CA LEU A 27 10.52 -13.44 -25.42
C LEU A 27 11.25 -14.28 -24.37
N GLN A 28 11.94 -15.34 -24.81
CA GLN A 28 12.71 -16.17 -23.89
C GLN A 28 13.82 -15.34 -23.23
N LYS A 29 14.54 -14.54 -24.00
CA LYS A 29 15.54 -13.60 -23.47
C LYS A 29 14.95 -12.62 -22.45
N TRP A 30 13.74 -12.10 -22.70
CA TRP A 30 13.05 -11.21 -21.78
C TRP A 30 12.60 -11.92 -20.51
N LEU A 31 12.07 -13.15 -20.61
CA LEU A 31 11.74 -13.98 -19.45
C LEU A 31 13.00 -14.25 -18.62
N ASP A 32 14.09 -14.62 -19.30
CA ASP A 32 15.38 -14.91 -18.69
C ASP A 32 16.00 -13.66 -18.03
N SER A 33 15.70 -12.45 -18.51
CA SER A 33 16.16 -11.22 -17.85
C SER A 33 15.23 -10.70 -16.75
N THR A 34 13.94 -11.07 -16.77
CA THR A 34 12.90 -10.46 -15.91
C THR A 34 12.46 -11.37 -14.75
N PHE A 35 12.45 -12.69 -14.96
CA PHE A 35 11.92 -13.69 -14.02
C PHE A 35 13.00 -14.54 -13.35
N THR A 36 14.27 -14.16 -13.46
CA THR A 36 15.36 -15.11 -13.26
C THR A 36 16.29 -14.66 -12.16
N PHE A 37 15.85 -14.72 -10.91
CA PHE A 37 16.80 -14.94 -9.84
C PHE A 37 16.14 -15.75 -8.73
N ILE A 38 16.32 -17.08 -8.78
CA ILE A 38 16.46 -17.84 -7.53
C ILE A 38 17.77 -17.33 -6.94
N VAL A 39 17.71 -16.39 -6.00
CA VAL A 39 18.94 -15.88 -5.42
C VAL A 39 19.43 -16.87 -4.38
N THR A 40 20.19 -17.87 -4.83
CA THR A 40 20.90 -18.77 -3.93
C THR A 40 22.06 -18.03 -3.29
N GLY A 41 22.08 -17.97 -1.96
CA GLY A 41 23.13 -17.28 -1.20
C GLY A 41 22.75 -15.90 -0.68
N ILE A 42 21.58 -15.37 -1.04
CA ILE A 42 20.98 -14.23 -0.34
C ILE A 42 19.91 -14.77 0.63
N PRO A 43 20.05 -14.55 1.94
CA PRO A 43 19.17 -15.12 2.96
C PRO A 43 17.78 -14.48 3.00
N ASP A 44 17.65 -13.21 2.61
CA ASP A 44 16.38 -12.48 2.64
C ASP A 44 16.32 -11.26 1.70
N ALA A 45 15.15 -10.64 1.64
CA ALA A 45 14.91 -9.48 0.78
C ALA A 45 15.76 -8.25 1.16
N GLU A 46 16.18 -8.12 2.43
CA GLU A 46 17.00 -7.00 2.87
C GLU A 46 18.44 -7.13 2.36
N GLU A 47 19.02 -8.34 2.37
CA GLU A 47 20.34 -8.56 1.78
C GLU A 47 20.32 -8.43 0.25
N LEU A 48 19.22 -8.81 -0.41
CA LEU A 48 19.01 -8.49 -1.82
C LEU A 48 18.98 -6.97 -2.05
N GLN A 49 18.37 -6.20 -1.16
CA GLN A 49 18.29 -4.75 -1.29
C GLN A 49 19.65 -4.07 -1.04
N ARG A 50 20.41 -4.52 -0.04
CA ARG A 50 21.72 -3.95 0.31
C ARG A 50 22.81 -4.27 -0.72
N ASN A 51 22.82 -5.50 -1.21
CA ASN A 51 23.93 -6.05 -2.01
C ASN A 51 23.51 -6.51 -3.41
N GLY A 52 22.22 -6.44 -3.75
CA GLY A 52 21.72 -6.79 -5.07
C GLY A 52 22.26 -5.87 -6.15
N GLN A 53 22.37 -6.40 -7.36
CA GLN A 53 22.72 -5.59 -8.51
C GLN A 53 21.65 -4.53 -8.76
N ARG A 54 22.09 -3.33 -9.14
CA ARG A 54 21.22 -2.23 -9.56
C ARG A 54 20.32 -2.70 -10.71
N ILE A 55 19.02 -2.53 -10.51
CA ILE A 55 17.99 -3.00 -11.43
C ILE A 55 17.66 -1.91 -12.46
N GLU A 56 17.74 -2.23 -13.75
CA GLU A 56 17.35 -1.32 -14.84
C GLU A 56 15.87 -1.44 -15.23
N LEU A 57 15.21 -2.57 -14.91
CA LEU A 57 13.79 -2.87 -15.19
C LEU A 57 13.19 -3.72 -14.07
N ALA A 58 11.91 -3.53 -13.72
CA ALA A 58 11.26 -4.29 -12.64
C ALA A 58 11.43 -5.82 -12.79
N THR A 59 12.19 -6.43 -11.88
CA THR A 59 12.53 -7.87 -11.85
C THR A 59 11.81 -8.58 -10.70
N LEU A 60 11.42 -9.84 -10.93
CA LEU A 60 10.83 -10.69 -9.90
C LEU A 60 11.89 -11.63 -9.31
N TYR A 61 12.15 -11.53 -8.01
CA TYR A 61 13.12 -12.38 -7.30
C TYR A 61 12.42 -13.48 -6.49
N TYR A 62 12.94 -14.70 -6.59
CA TYR A 62 12.57 -15.80 -5.72
C TYR A 62 13.68 -16.04 -4.70
N ILE A 63 13.44 -15.64 -3.44
CA ILE A 63 14.40 -15.81 -2.35
C ILE A 63 13.94 -16.97 -1.46
N PRO A 64 14.51 -18.18 -1.61
CA PRO A 64 14.14 -19.29 -0.76
C PRO A 64 14.56 -18.98 0.68
N HIS A 65 13.59 -18.96 1.61
CA HIS A 65 13.74 -18.72 3.06
C HIS A 65 13.82 -17.26 3.55
N SER A 66 13.51 -16.28 2.70
CA SER A 66 13.43 -14.86 3.09
C SER A 66 12.52 -14.64 4.31
N ARG A 67 13.11 -14.15 5.42
CA ARG A 67 12.42 -13.84 6.68
C ARG A 67 12.18 -12.35 6.92
N ALA A 68 12.79 -11.46 6.12
CA ALA A 68 12.62 -10.02 6.26
C ALA A 68 11.15 -9.63 6.10
N CYS A 69 10.48 -9.42 7.23
CA CYS A 69 9.07 -9.07 7.28
C CYS A 69 8.95 -7.64 7.77
N PRO A 70 8.42 -6.72 6.93
CA PRO A 70 7.92 -5.47 7.49
C PRO A 70 7.01 -5.79 8.69
N PRO A 71 7.05 -4.97 9.75
CA PRO A 71 6.17 -5.14 10.90
C PRO A 71 4.74 -5.31 10.41
N CYS A 72 4.10 -6.39 10.84
CA CYS A 72 2.74 -6.71 10.46
C CYS A 72 1.92 -7.06 11.69
N THR A 73 0.68 -6.56 11.72
CA THR A 73 -0.29 -6.99 12.73
C THR A 73 -1.51 -7.59 12.05
N SER A 74 -2.09 -8.60 12.70
CA SER A 74 -3.26 -9.32 12.21
C SER A 74 -4.37 -9.27 13.25
N LEU A 75 -5.56 -8.84 12.82
CA LEU A 75 -6.78 -8.89 13.63
C LEU A 75 -7.65 -10.06 13.16
N HIS A 76 -7.94 -10.98 14.07
CA HIS A 76 -8.71 -12.19 13.79
C HIS A 76 -10.23 -11.97 13.77
N HIS A 77 -10.73 -10.87 14.34
CA HIS A 77 -12.16 -10.55 14.46
C HIS A 77 -12.76 -9.87 13.21
N ARG A 78 -12.30 -10.22 11.99
CA ARG A 78 -12.70 -9.53 10.75
C ARG A 78 -14.21 -9.43 10.59
N ARG A 79 -14.97 -10.50 10.87
CA ARG A 79 -16.43 -10.50 10.70
C ARG A 79 -17.09 -9.47 11.60
N SER A 80 -16.71 -9.41 12.87
CA SER A 80 -17.22 -8.44 13.83
C SER A 80 -16.82 -7.01 13.45
N ILE A 81 -15.58 -6.80 13.03
CA ILE A 81 -15.09 -5.49 12.54
C ILE A 81 -15.90 -5.02 11.33
N VAL A 82 -16.13 -5.90 10.35
CA VAL A 82 -16.93 -5.59 9.15
C VAL A 82 -18.37 -5.26 9.52
N GLN A 83 -18.99 -6.05 10.41
CA GLN A 83 -20.36 -5.80 10.88
C GLN A 83 -20.48 -4.45 11.58
N ALA A 84 -19.54 -4.13 12.48
CA ALA A 84 -19.50 -2.87 13.18
C ALA A 84 -19.30 -1.67 12.23
N CYS A 85 -18.39 -1.79 11.26
CA CYS A 85 -18.19 -0.77 10.23
C CYS A 85 -19.48 -0.52 9.44
N ASN A 86 -20.14 -1.60 9.00
CA ASN A 86 -21.40 -1.51 8.26
C ASN A 86 -22.50 -0.84 9.10
N GLY A 87 -22.61 -1.17 10.39
CA GLY A 87 -23.58 -0.55 11.31
C GLY A 87 -23.35 0.96 11.51
N LYS A 88 -22.10 1.41 11.37
CA LYS A 88 -21.71 2.84 11.43
C LYS A 88 -21.69 3.53 10.05
N GLY A 89 -22.03 2.82 8.97
CA GLY A 89 -22.06 3.37 7.60
C GLY A 89 -20.66 3.65 7.00
N ILE A 90 -19.60 3.10 7.59
CA ILE A 90 -18.19 3.28 7.18
C ILE A 90 -17.61 1.97 6.64
N THR A 91 -16.40 2.02 6.06
CA THR A 91 -15.69 0.82 5.58
C THR A 91 -14.54 0.45 6.51
N VAL A 92 -14.07 -0.79 6.45
CA VAL A 92 -12.86 -1.22 7.19
C VAL A 92 -11.66 -0.34 6.84
N ALA A 93 -11.51 0.05 5.57
CA ALA A 93 -10.41 0.91 5.13
C ALA A 93 -10.44 2.30 5.77
N THR A 94 -11.60 2.93 5.77
CA THR A 94 -11.78 4.26 6.37
C THR A 94 -11.65 4.21 7.90
N SER A 95 -12.06 3.10 8.53
CA SER A 95 -11.87 2.87 9.97
C SER A 95 -10.40 2.71 10.34
N VAL A 96 -9.63 1.91 9.57
CA VAL A 96 -8.20 1.72 9.79
C VAL A 96 -7.44 3.03 9.61
N HIS A 97 -7.77 3.80 8.57
CA HIS A 97 -7.15 5.11 8.35
C HIS A 97 -7.50 6.10 9.47
N ALA A 98 -8.76 6.14 9.92
CA ALA A 98 -9.13 6.97 11.07
C ALA A 98 -8.35 6.59 12.35
N ALA A 99 -8.23 5.30 12.64
CA ALA A 99 -7.44 4.81 13.78
C ALA A 99 -5.95 5.16 13.66
N TYR A 100 -5.39 5.10 12.44
CA TYR A 100 -4.01 5.54 12.18
C TYR A 100 -3.85 7.05 12.40
N SER A 101 -4.77 7.87 11.90
CA SER A 101 -4.75 9.32 12.11
C SER A 101 -4.82 9.71 13.58
N LEU A 102 -5.61 9.00 14.40
CA LEU A 102 -5.64 9.20 15.85
C LEU A 102 -4.30 8.85 16.51
N GLY A 103 -3.64 7.78 16.05
CA GLY A 103 -2.29 7.44 16.47
C GLY A 103 -1.30 8.57 16.16
N LEU A 104 -1.31 9.10 14.94
CA LEU A 104 -0.49 10.24 14.56
C LEU A 104 -0.76 11.46 15.44
N MET A 105 -2.02 11.81 15.69
CA MET A 105 -2.37 12.94 16.57
C MET A 105 -1.83 12.76 17.99
N LYS A 106 -1.90 11.54 18.54
CA LYS A 106 -1.42 11.24 19.89
C LYS A 106 0.10 11.36 20.00
N HIS A 107 0.83 10.95 18.96
CA HIS A 107 2.28 10.87 18.96
C HIS A 107 2.95 12.04 18.23
N ALA A 108 2.16 12.99 17.71
CA ALA A 108 2.65 14.21 17.08
C ALA A 108 3.55 15.00 18.05
N ASN A 109 4.49 15.75 17.49
CA ASN A 109 5.33 16.67 18.26
C ASN A 109 4.42 17.59 19.11
N PRO A 110 4.56 17.63 20.44
CA PRO A 110 3.70 18.43 21.31
C PRO A 110 3.82 19.95 21.05
N LEU A 111 4.89 20.39 20.37
CA LEU A 111 5.08 21.76 19.91
C LEU A 111 4.44 22.03 18.54
N SER A 112 3.96 21.00 17.85
CA SER A 112 3.24 21.16 16.59
C SER A 112 1.91 21.84 16.83
N ASN A 113 1.64 22.88 16.04
CA ASN A 113 0.36 23.58 16.02
C ASN A 113 -0.42 23.31 14.73
N THR A 114 -0.12 22.20 14.04
CA THR A 114 -0.73 21.86 12.76
C THR A 114 -2.26 21.80 12.90
N PRO A 115 -3.00 22.75 12.27
CA PRO A 115 -4.45 22.87 12.47
C PRO A 115 -5.25 21.83 11.68
N ARG A 116 -4.60 21.13 10.75
CA ARG A 116 -5.25 20.19 9.83
C ARG A 116 -4.40 18.97 9.55
N TYR A 117 -5.01 17.80 9.59
CA TYR A 117 -4.42 16.61 8.99
C TYR A 117 -4.63 16.66 7.48
N THR A 118 -3.56 16.48 6.70
CA THR A 118 -3.62 16.41 5.24
C THR A 118 -2.84 15.20 4.76
N THR A 119 -3.46 14.41 3.89
CA THR A 119 -2.83 13.23 3.28
C THR A 119 -3.33 13.06 1.85
N VAL A 120 -2.76 12.09 1.15
CA VAL A 120 -3.13 11.72 -0.20
C VAL A 120 -3.58 10.26 -0.23
N ASN A 121 -4.70 10.01 -0.89
CA ASN A 121 -5.28 8.67 -1.00
C ASN A 121 -5.22 8.21 -2.46
N SER A 122 -4.73 6.99 -2.69
CA SER A 122 -4.69 6.37 -4.02
C SER A 122 -5.89 5.45 -4.22
N PHE A 123 -6.58 5.58 -5.35
CA PHE A 123 -7.79 4.82 -5.67
C PHE A 123 -7.65 4.04 -6.98
N ASN A 124 -8.06 2.78 -6.95
CA ASN A 124 -8.18 1.95 -8.15
C ASN A 124 -9.37 2.43 -9.01
N LEU A 125 -9.09 2.93 -10.22
CA LEU A 125 -10.14 3.41 -11.12
C LEU A 125 -10.76 2.33 -12.00
N ARG A 126 -10.30 1.07 -11.95
CA ARG A 126 -10.74 0.02 -12.89
C ARG A 126 -12.25 -0.16 -12.95
N ASP A 127 -12.94 -0.07 -11.82
CA ASP A 127 -14.41 -0.23 -11.76
C ASP A 127 -15.18 0.89 -12.49
N TYR A 128 -14.53 2.03 -12.78
CA TYR A 128 -15.11 3.15 -13.53
C TYR A 128 -14.73 3.16 -15.01
N LEU A 129 -13.86 2.26 -15.45
CA LEU A 129 -13.44 2.18 -16.84
C LEU A 129 -14.47 1.38 -17.67
N PRO A 130 -14.66 1.72 -18.96
CA PRO A 130 -15.45 0.88 -19.85
C PRO A 130 -14.72 -0.46 -20.11
N ALA A 131 -15.48 -1.50 -20.43
CA ALA A 131 -14.90 -2.74 -20.93
C ALA A 131 -14.13 -2.48 -22.24
N PRO A 132 -12.99 -3.14 -22.49
CA PRO A 132 -12.36 -4.19 -21.67
C PRO A 132 -11.38 -3.69 -20.60
N TYR A 133 -11.15 -2.38 -20.52
CA TYR A 133 -10.12 -1.75 -19.69
C TYR A 133 -10.36 -1.86 -18.17
N ASN A 134 -11.58 -2.21 -17.76
CA ASN A 134 -11.92 -2.48 -16.37
C ASN A 134 -11.40 -3.82 -15.82
N LYS A 135 -10.86 -4.72 -16.67
CA LYS A 135 -10.41 -6.07 -16.24
C LYS A 135 -8.95 -6.36 -16.52
N SER A 136 -8.40 -5.86 -17.62
CA SER A 136 -7.03 -6.14 -18.06
C SER A 136 -6.45 -4.84 -18.60
N ALA A 137 -5.95 -4.01 -17.69
CA ALA A 137 -5.44 -2.69 -18.01
C ALA A 137 -3.93 -2.68 -17.83
N ALA A 138 -3.25 -2.57 -18.97
CA ALA A 138 -1.81 -2.41 -19.13
C ALA A 138 -1.26 -1.07 -18.64
N ALA A 139 -1.98 -0.36 -17.78
CA ALA A 139 -1.58 0.93 -17.28
C ALA A 139 -2.07 1.05 -15.85
N ASN A 140 -1.21 1.62 -15.00
CA ASN A 140 -1.61 1.99 -13.66
C ASN A 140 -2.62 3.14 -13.79
N TYR A 141 -3.87 2.90 -13.39
CA TYR A 141 -4.91 3.93 -13.27
C TYR A 141 -5.22 4.27 -11.80
N PRO A 142 -4.23 4.64 -10.96
CA PRO A 142 -4.52 5.23 -9.68
C PRO A 142 -4.91 6.69 -9.89
N THR A 143 -5.89 7.19 -9.16
CA THR A 143 -6.00 8.63 -8.93
C THR A 143 -5.55 8.94 -7.52
N ILE A 144 -4.77 9.99 -7.37
CA ILE A 144 -4.38 10.51 -6.07
C ILE A 144 -5.34 11.64 -5.71
N ILE A 145 -6.07 11.46 -4.61
CA ILE A 145 -7.06 12.43 -4.15
C ILE A 145 -6.60 12.99 -2.80
N PRO A 146 -6.41 14.31 -2.68
CA PRO A 146 -6.07 14.91 -1.40
C PRO A 146 -7.26 14.80 -0.45
N PHE A 147 -6.94 14.54 0.82
CA PHE A 147 -7.84 14.54 1.95
C PHE A 147 -7.31 15.52 3.00
N THR A 148 -8.20 16.36 3.53
CA THR A 148 -7.88 17.30 4.59
C THR A 148 -9.05 17.36 5.57
N ILE A 149 -8.74 17.43 6.87
CA ILE A 149 -9.69 17.62 7.95
C ILE A 149 -9.07 18.50 9.04
N ASP A 150 -9.87 19.35 9.68
CA ASP A 150 -9.43 20.17 10.81
C ASP A 150 -9.18 19.30 12.05
N LEU A 151 -8.19 19.66 12.87
CA LEU A 151 -7.80 18.98 14.10
C LEU A 151 -8.16 19.82 15.34
N PRO A 152 -8.48 19.19 16.48
CA PRO A 152 -8.60 17.74 16.68
C PRO A 152 -9.90 17.18 16.09
N ALA A 153 -9.86 15.93 15.62
CA ALA A 153 -11.03 15.18 15.18
C ALA A 153 -11.09 13.82 15.90
N ASP A 154 -12.29 13.36 16.24
CA ASP A 154 -12.51 12.03 16.81
C ASP A 154 -12.58 10.93 15.73
N PHE A 155 -12.65 9.67 16.16
CA PHE A 155 -12.71 8.51 15.26
C PHE A 155 -13.88 8.59 14.28
N SER A 156 -15.07 8.98 14.75
CA SER A 156 -16.27 9.03 13.92
C SER A 156 -16.16 10.14 12.88
N GLN A 157 -15.70 11.33 13.27
CA GLN A 157 -15.46 12.46 12.38
C GLN A 157 -14.46 12.09 11.27
N LEU A 158 -13.32 11.49 11.64
CA LEU A 158 -12.31 11.01 10.71
C LEU A 158 -12.86 9.95 9.76
N ALA A 159 -13.45 8.88 10.30
CA ALA A 159 -13.92 7.75 9.51
C ALA A 159 -15.04 8.14 8.54
N GLN A 160 -15.97 9.01 8.97
CA GLN A 160 -17.04 9.51 8.12
C GLN A 160 -16.53 10.47 7.04
N ALA A 161 -15.64 11.39 7.37
CA ALA A 161 -15.05 12.32 6.39
C ALA A 161 -14.26 11.56 5.32
N LEU A 162 -13.44 10.58 5.74
CA LEU A 162 -12.71 9.69 4.83
C LEU A 162 -13.68 8.89 3.95
N ASN A 163 -14.71 8.28 4.53
CA ASN A 163 -15.69 7.48 3.79
C ASN A 163 -16.48 8.32 2.77
N HIS A 164 -16.89 9.53 3.15
CA HIS A 164 -17.51 10.48 2.24
C HIS A 164 -16.57 10.83 1.08
N ARG A 165 -15.29 11.11 1.38
CA ARG A 165 -14.29 11.43 0.35
C ARG A 165 -14.04 10.25 -0.59
N CYS A 166 -13.94 9.02 -0.07
CA CYS A 166 -13.76 7.80 -0.87
C CYS A 166 -14.93 7.55 -1.82
N ARG A 167 -16.17 7.84 -1.40
CA ARG A 167 -17.37 7.63 -2.24
C ARG A 167 -17.54 8.68 -3.33
N ASN A 168 -17.13 9.92 -3.06
CA ASN A 168 -17.44 11.08 -3.91
C ASN A 168 -16.22 11.65 -4.64
N GLY A 169 -15.04 11.06 -4.47
CA GLY A 169 -13.76 11.69 -4.81
C GLY A 169 -13.23 11.50 -6.22
N VAL A 170 -13.94 10.83 -7.15
CA VAL A 170 -13.33 10.43 -8.43
C VAL A 170 -13.15 11.64 -9.37
N GLY A 171 -11.92 12.14 -9.47
CA GLY A 171 -11.52 13.18 -10.43
C GLY A 171 -10.10 12.93 -10.97
N ALA A 172 -9.88 13.28 -12.24
CA ALA A 172 -8.59 13.12 -12.93
C ALA A 172 -7.65 14.27 -12.55
N TYR A 173 -6.74 14.05 -11.58
CA TYR A 173 -5.89 15.09 -10.99
C TYR A 173 -4.37 14.84 -11.08
N ASN A 174 -3.94 13.76 -11.72
CA ASN A 174 -2.55 13.30 -11.63
C ASN A 174 -1.52 14.26 -12.24
N SER A 175 -1.80 14.91 -13.38
CA SER A 175 -0.86 15.85 -14.02
C SER A 175 -0.66 17.13 -13.20
N PHE A 176 -1.72 17.62 -12.55
CA PHE A 176 -1.67 18.80 -11.69
C PHE A 176 -0.86 18.54 -10.42
N LEU A 177 -1.02 17.37 -9.80
CA LEU A 177 -0.26 16.98 -8.60
C LEU A 177 1.23 16.83 -8.90
N VAL A 178 1.60 16.23 -10.04
CA VAL A 178 2.99 16.15 -10.50
C VAL A 178 3.56 17.55 -10.75
N GLY A 179 2.78 18.46 -11.33
CA GLY A 179 3.18 19.87 -11.51
C GLY A 179 3.42 20.61 -10.18
N MET A 180 2.57 20.40 -9.17
CA MET A 180 2.73 21.03 -7.86
C MET A 180 3.92 20.48 -7.07
N ALA A 181 4.19 19.17 -7.16
CA ALA A 181 5.33 18.53 -6.50
C ALA A 181 6.68 19.03 -7.03
N ARG A 182 6.73 19.51 -8.29
CA ARG A 182 7.94 20.07 -8.94
C ARG A 182 8.16 21.56 -8.67
N THR A 183 7.43 22.15 -7.72
CA THR A 183 7.66 23.55 -7.35
C THR A 183 8.87 23.64 -6.41
N PRO A 184 9.73 24.68 -6.51
CA PRO A 184 10.88 24.84 -5.62
C PRO A 184 10.49 24.86 -4.13
N LYS A 185 9.27 25.31 -3.82
CA LYS A 185 8.72 25.29 -2.45
C LYS A 185 8.43 23.87 -1.96
N ALA A 186 7.93 22.99 -2.82
CA ALA A 186 7.68 21.59 -2.48
C ALA A 186 8.99 20.81 -2.33
N GLU A 187 9.98 21.10 -3.19
CA GLU A 187 11.32 20.49 -3.11
C GLU A 187 12.11 20.91 -1.87
N ALA A 188 11.90 22.13 -1.37
CA ALA A 188 12.54 22.64 -0.16
C ALA A 188 11.82 22.26 1.15
N ALA A 189 10.61 21.69 1.06
CA ALA A 189 9.87 21.25 2.24
C ALA A 189 10.48 19.96 2.80
N PRO A 190 10.48 19.75 4.12
CA PRO A 190 10.86 18.47 4.69
C PRO A 190 9.92 17.38 4.15
N VAL A 191 10.49 16.21 3.83
CA VAL A 191 9.72 15.07 3.37
C VAL A 191 8.75 14.64 4.49
N PRO A 192 7.45 14.49 4.21
CA PRO A 192 6.52 13.93 5.18
C PRO A 192 6.96 12.52 5.57
N THR A 193 6.97 12.23 6.87
CA THR A 193 7.42 10.94 7.42
C THR A 193 6.26 10.04 7.84
N ASP A 194 5.02 10.50 7.68
CA ASP A 194 3.85 9.67 7.95
C ASP A 194 3.55 8.73 6.78
N ALA A 195 2.89 7.60 7.09
CA ALA A 195 2.56 6.61 6.10
C ALA A 195 1.34 6.98 5.28
N CYS A 196 1.43 6.72 3.98
CA CYS A 196 0.26 6.66 3.11
C CYS A 196 -0.52 5.36 3.41
N VAL A 197 -1.74 5.48 3.93
CA VAL A 197 -2.63 4.34 4.17
C VAL A 197 -3.29 3.93 2.86
N SER A 198 -3.13 2.66 2.45
CA SER A 198 -3.68 2.12 1.22
C SER A 198 -4.35 0.78 1.44
N SER A 199 -5.52 0.58 0.82
CA SER A 199 -6.30 -0.66 0.93
C SER A 199 -6.20 -1.50 -0.34
N LEU A 200 -5.72 -2.73 -0.20
CA LEU A 200 -5.70 -3.75 -1.25
C LEU A 200 -6.98 -4.60 -1.26
N GLY A 201 -7.80 -4.46 -0.22
CA GLY A 201 -9.07 -5.17 -0.08
C GLY A 201 -8.91 -6.66 0.20
N VAL A 202 -9.83 -7.46 -0.35
CA VAL A 202 -9.88 -8.91 -0.14
C VAL A 202 -8.97 -9.60 -1.15
N ILE A 203 -7.88 -10.19 -0.64
CA ILE A 203 -6.82 -10.78 -1.48
C ILE A 203 -7.30 -12.02 -2.20
N GLU A 204 -8.27 -12.75 -1.65
CA GLU A 204 -8.87 -13.90 -2.33
C GLU A 204 -9.62 -13.56 -3.63
N LYS A 205 -9.83 -12.27 -3.94
CA LYS A 205 -10.28 -11.85 -5.28
C LYS A 205 -9.21 -12.06 -6.36
N TYR A 206 -7.94 -12.11 -5.97
CA TYR A 206 -6.78 -12.17 -6.87
C TYR A 206 -5.94 -13.44 -6.66
N LEU A 207 -5.87 -13.95 -5.43
CA LEU A 207 -5.09 -15.12 -5.06
C LEU A 207 -5.99 -16.21 -4.44
N GLN A 208 -6.23 -17.28 -5.19
CA GLN A 208 -7.03 -18.41 -4.71
C GLN A 208 -6.31 -19.14 -3.55
N ARG A 209 -7.10 -19.64 -2.59
CA ARG A 209 -6.55 -20.35 -1.41
C ARG A 209 -5.95 -21.72 -1.76
N SER A 210 -6.37 -22.30 -2.87
CA SER A 210 -5.80 -23.52 -3.42
C SER A 210 -5.81 -23.46 -4.95
N ASN A 211 -4.86 -24.15 -5.56
CA ASN A 211 -4.86 -24.43 -6.99
C ASN A 211 -5.03 -25.94 -7.17
N GLY A 212 -6.27 -26.36 -7.44
CA GLY A 212 -6.67 -27.77 -7.40
C GLY A 212 -6.40 -28.43 -6.04
N ASN A 213 -6.01 -29.70 -6.07
CA ASN A 213 -5.64 -30.49 -4.88
C ASN A 213 -4.13 -30.49 -4.60
N THR A 214 -3.35 -29.77 -5.40
CA THR A 214 -1.89 -29.89 -5.43
C THR A 214 -1.21 -28.82 -4.58
N VAL A 215 -1.73 -27.59 -4.61
CA VAL A 215 -1.11 -26.46 -3.92
C VAL A 215 -2.14 -25.79 -3.01
N THR A 216 -1.80 -25.70 -1.72
CA THR A 216 -2.55 -24.91 -0.74
C THR A 216 -1.74 -23.67 -0.38
N VAL A 217 -2.31 -22.49 -0.62
CA VAL A 217 -1.71 -21.21 -0.23
C VAL A 217 -1.86 -21.08 1.28
N LYS A 218 -0.75 -21.24 2.00
CA LYS A 218 -0.73 -21.07 3.46
C LYS A 218 -0.84 -19.61 3.84
N ASP A 219 -0.12 -18.76 3.12
CA ASP A 219 -0.01 -17.35 3.40
C ASP A 219 0.32 -16.53 2.14
N TYR A 220 0.21 -15.21 2.23
CA TYR A 220 0.67 -14.26 1.23
C TYR A 220 1.35 -13.08 1.91
N LYS A 221 2.21 -12.39 1.15
CA LYS A 221 2.90 -11.21 1.60
C LYS A 221 3.05 -10.23 0.46
N ILE A 222 2.83 -8.96 0.76
CA ILE A 222 3.06 -7.85 -0.16
C ILE A 222 4.04 -6.93 0.56
N VAL A 223 5.12 -6.60 -0.13
CA VAL A 223 6.17 -5.72 0.37
C VAL A 223 6.30 -4.58 -0.63
N LEU A 224 6.35 -3.37 -0.13
CA LEU A 224 6.66 -2.18 -0.91
C LEU A 224 8.02 -1.66 -0.49
N ASP A 225 8.89 -1.43 -1.45
CA ASP A 225 10.17 -0.74 -1.22
C ASP A 225 9.91 0.76 -1.15
N VAL A 226 10.09 1.31 0.05
CA VAL A 226 9.99 2.73 0.32
C VAL A 226 11.38 3.32 0.16
N VAL A 227 11.65 3.95 -0.97
CA VAL A 227 12.97 4.54 -1.30
C VAL A 227 13.06 6.00 -0.82
N LEU A 228 11.93 6.71 -0.76
CA LEU A 228 11.82 8.07 -0.25
C LEU A 228 11.36 8.05 1.21
N GLY A 229 11.34 9.20 1.89
CA GLY A 229 10.92 9.28 3.29
C GLY A 229 9.42 9.15 3.57
N ILE A 230 8.59 8.73 2.60
CA ILE A 230 7.13 8.55 2.82
C ILE A 230 6.85 7.07 3.03
N ASP A 231 6.46 6.70 4.24
CA ASP A 231 6.12 5.32 4.58
C ASP A 231 4.83 4.85 3.89
N ALA A 232 4.59 3.54 3.90
CA ALA A 232 3.36 2.96 3.37
C ALA A 232 2.73 2.00 4.37
N SER A 233 1.44 2.19 4.64
CA SER A 233 0.64 1.26 5.43
C SER A 233 -0.36 0.55 4.52
N LEU A 234 -0.12 -0.73 4.26
CA LEU A 234 -0.95 -1.56 3.41
C LEU A 234 -1.94 -2.37 4.25
N LEU A 235 -3.21 -2.22 3.92
CA LEU A 235 -4.34 -2.92 4.51
C LEU A 235 -4.87 -3.97 3.54
N SER A 236 -5.11 -5.17 4.02
CA SER A 236 -5.66 -6.27 3.23
C SER A 236 -6.35 -7.32 4.09
N THR A 237 -7.14 -8.20 3.47
CA THR A 237 -7.69 -9.38 4.16
C THR A 237 -7.35 -10.66 3.42
N PHE A 238 -6.99 -11.71 4.18
CA PHE A 238 -6.79 -13.08 3.67
C PHE A 238 -7.10 -14.08 4.77
N LYS A 239 -7.75 -15.19 4.43
CA LYS A 239 -8.16 -16.24 5.39
C LYS A 239 -8.94 -15.67 6.59
N ASP A 240 -9.83 -14.73 6.30
CA ASP A 240 -10.65 -14.03 7.28
C ASP A 240 -9.85 -13.23 8.34
N GLN A 241 -8.57 -12.98 8.09
CA GLN A 241 -7.73 -12.11 8.93
C GLN A 241 -7.58 -10.76 8.26
N LEU A 242 -7.80 -9.69 9.03
CA LEU A 242 -7.45 -8.33 8.64
C LEU A 242 -5.96 -8.13 8.90
N ARG A 243 -5.21 -7.66 7.91
CA ARG A 243 -3.77 -7.46 7.99
C ARG A 243 -3.40 -6.03 7.70
N LEU A 244 -2.47 -5.54 8.50
CA LEU A 244 -1.79 -4.27 8.29
C LEU A 244 -0.30 -4.56 8.16
N VAL A 245 0.30 -4.06 7.10
CA VAL A 245 1.74 -4.15 6.82
C VAL A 245 2.28 -2.74 6.74
N TYR A 246 3.34 -2.43 7.49
CA TYR A 246 3.99 -1.14 7.48
C TYR A 246 5.36 -1.23 6.80
N SER A 247 5.50 -0.56 5.67
CA SER A 247 6.75 -0.46 4.90
C SER A 247 7.37 0.93 5.14
N PHE A 248 8.67 0.95 5.44
CA PHE A 248 9.41 2.16 5.79
C PHE A 248 10.85 2.08 5.27
N ASN A 249 11.55 3.22 5.22
CA ASN A 249 12.96 3.29 4.83
C ASN A 249 13.86 3.45 6.06
N ASP A 250 14.56 2.39 6.44
CA ASP A 250 15.49 2.39 7.58
C ASP A 250 16.68 3.36 7.42
N GLY A 251 17.04 3.71 6.19
CA GLY A 251 18.10 4.67 5.88
C GLY A 251 17.69 6.15 6.01
N VAL A 252 16.39 6.47 6.00
CA VAL A 252 15.90 7.83 6.23
C VAL A 252 15.79 8.15 7.72
N TYR A 253 15.65 7.11 8.55
CA TYR A 253 15.34 7.28 9.96
C TYR A 253 16.46 6.73 10.85
N GLU A 254 17.33 7.61 11.34
CA GLU A 254 18.17 7.31 12.51
C GLU A 254 17.31 7.01 13.78
N TYR A 255 15.98 7.26 13.75
CA TYR A 255 15.12 7.35 14.93
C TYR A 255 13.79 6.57 14.88
N GLU A 256 13.43 5.91 13.77
CA GLU A 256 12.30 4.98 13.74
C GLU A 256 12.79 3.59 14.12
N GLU A 257 12.95 3.38 15.42
CA GLU A 257 13.16 2.03 15.92
C GLU A 257 11.93 1.17 15.56
N PRO A 258 12.11 -0.09 15.11
CA PRO A 258 11.02 -1.03 14.83
C PRO A 258 9.99 -1.17 15.97
N THR A 259 10.39 -0.84 17.19
CA THR A 259 9.55 -0.74 18.38
C THR A 259 8.46 0.32 18.22
N LYS A 260 8.77 1.51 17.70
CA LYS A 260 7.80 2.60 17.46
C LYS A 260 6.77 2.23 16.39
N ILE A 261 7.21 1.58 15.31
CA ILE A 261 6.30 1.10 14.27
C ILE A 261 5.32 0.07 14.85
N THR A 262 5.83 -0.82 15.70
CA THR A 262 5.00 -1.79 16.43
C THR A 262 4.02 -1.10 17.37
N GLU A 263 4.44 -0.03 18.07
CA GLU A 263 3.54 0.80 18.89
C GLU A 263 2.43 1.44 18.07
N TYR A 264 2.72 1.98 16.89
CA TYR A 264 1.70 2.53 15.99
C TYR A 264 0.70 1.46 15.53
N LEU A 265 1.18 0.30 15.10
CA LEU A 265 0.32 -0.81 14.68
C LEU A 265 -0.56 -1.32 15.84
N ASN A 266 -0.01 -1.41 17.04
CA ASN A 266 -0.74 -1.79 18.24
C ASN A 266 -1.77 -0.72 18.64
N HIS A 267 -1.45 0.56 18.48
CA HIS A 267 -2.37 1.65 18.70
C HIS A 267 -3.57 1.55 17.76
N VAL A 268 -3.32 1.34 16.45
CA VAL A 268 -4.38 1.17 15.46
C VAL A 268 -5.28 -0.01 15.82
N ALA A 269 -4.70 -1.15 16.17
CA ALA A 269 -5.44 -2.33 16.59
C ALA A 269 -6.30 -2.05 17.83
N LYS A 270 -5.74 -1.34 18.82
CA LYS A 270 -6.44 -0.93 20.05
C LYS A 270 -7.65 -0.05 19.74
N VAL A 271 -7.45 1.03 18.98
CA VAL A 271 -8.54 1.96 18.61
C VAL A 271 -9.63 1.23 17.84
N LEU A 272 -9.29 0.35 16.90
CA LEU A 272 -10.28 -0.44 16.16
C LEU A 272 -11.10 -1.35 17.08
N ASN A 273 -10.47 -2.00 18.05
CA ASN A 273 -11.19 -2.82 19.03
C ASN A 273 -12.10 -1.97 19.91
N GLU A 274 -11.62 -0.85 20.45
CA GLU A 274 -12.39 0.04 21.32
C GLU A 274 -13.60 0.65 20.59
N GLU A 275 -13.39 1.19 19.39
CA GLU A 275 -14.40 1.94 18.64
C GLU A 275 -15.41 1.06 17.89
N LEU A 276 -15.02 -0.16 17.51
CA LEU A 276 -15.86 -1.05 16.71
C LEU A 276 -16.39 -2.25 17.49
N LEU A 277 -15.64 -2.78 18.45
CA LEU A 277 -16.01 -4.00 19.19
C LEU A 277 -16.38 -3.72 20.66
N GLY A 278 -16.00 -2.56 21.19
CA GLY A 278 -16.17 -2.19 22.60
C GLY A 278 -15.09 -2.78 23.50
N SER A 279 -14.86 -2.15 24.66
CA SER A 279 -13.76 -2.47 25.59
C SER A 279 -13.85 -3.85 26.26
N ALA A 280 -14.92 -4.61 26.05
CA ALA A 280 -15.14 -5.94 26.64
C ALA A 280 -14.64 -7.11 25.77
N ALA A 281 -14.04 -6.83 24.61
CA ALA A 281 -13.60 -7.83 23.63
C ALA A 281 -12.07 -7.99 23.52
N VAL A 282 -11.31 -7.42 24.46
CA VAL A 282 -9.84 -7.50 24.54
C VAL A 282 -9.41 -8.58 25.52
#